data_AF-A0A9X9WPG4-F1
#
_entry.id   AF-A0A9X9WPG4-F1
#
_cell.length_a   1.000
_cell.length_b   1.000
_cell.length_c   1.000
_cell.angle_alpha   90.00
_cell.angle_beta   90.00
_cell.angle_gamma   90.00
#
_symmetry.space_group_name_H-M   'P 1'
#
loop_
_entity.id
_entity.type
_entity.pdbx_description
1 polymer ?
#
loop_
_entity_poly.entity_id
_entity_poly.type
_entity_poly.pdbx_seq_one_letter_code
_entity_poly.pdbx_strand_id
1 'polypeptide(L)'
;MPAFASLAVVLAAAPASAQTEAVARRECLQAIRQQGVRGYALDNPRFARAGDAAALTGGLVLGASRLDFSCTLDRRGKVTDLVLTTPPAR
;
A
#
# COMPACT_ATOMS: atom_id res chain seq x y z
N MET A 1 -37.49 13.38 -36.52
CA MET A 1 -36.49 12.66 -35.70
C MET A 1 -35.27 13.55 -35.55
N PRO A 2 -34.88 13.92 -34.33
CA PRO A 2 -33.45 13.98 -34.02
C PRO A 2 -33.14 13.11 -32.80
N ALA A 3 -32.17 12.21 -33.00
CA ALA A 3 -31.60 11.38 -31.95
C ALA A 3 -30.65 12.23 -31.11
N PHE A 4 -30.98 12.43 -29.84
CA PHE A 4 -30.08 13.03 -28.85
C PHE A 4 -29.05 11.99 -28.44
N ALA A 5 -27.84 12.10 -29.00
CA ALA A 5 -26.67 11.34 -28.58
C ALA A 5 -26.25 11.76 -27.17
N SER A 6 -26.59 10.93 -26.18
CA SER A 6 -26.15 11.12 -24.80
C SER A 6 -24.70 10.64 -24.68
N LEU A 7 -23.77 11.58 -24.50
CA LEU A 7 -22.39 11.33 -24.11
C LEU A 7 -22.40 10.73 -22.69
N ALA A 8 -22.42 9.40 -22.59
CA ALA A 8 -22.19 8.72 -21.33
C ALA A 8 -20.69 8.81 -21.00
N VAL A 9 -20.33 9.81 -20.20
CA VAL A 9 -19.03 9.84 -19.50
C VAL A 9 -19.04 8.64 -18.56
N VAL A 10 -18.42 7.56 -19.00
CA VAL A 10 -18.07 6.43 -18.14
C VAL A 10 -17.03 6.96 -17.17
N LEU A 11 -17.46 7.46 -16.01
CA LEU A 11 -16.60 7.54 -14.84
C LEU A 11 -16.15 6.11 -14.56
N ALA A 12 -14.95 5.77 -15.03
CA ALA A 12 -14.26 4.56 -14.64
C ALA A 12 -14.09 4.64 -13.12
N ALA A 13 -15.02 4.03 -12.39
CA ALA A 13 -14.89 3.79 -10.98
C ALA A 13 -13.55 3.08 -10.80
N ALA A 14 -12.56 3.77 -10.26
CA ALA A 14 -11.30 3.16 -9.89
C ALA A 14 -11.66 1.90 -9.08
N PRO A 15 -11.18 0.72 -9.48
CA PRO A 15 -11.66 -0.52 -8.91
C PRO A 15 -11.45 -0.44 -7.40
N ALA A 16 -12.42 -0.88 -6.61
CA ALA A 16 -12.39 -0.78 -5.14
C ALA A 16 -11.09 -1.35 -4.52
N SER A 17 -10.38 -2.21 -5.25
CA SER A 17 -9.04 -2.70 -4.96
C SER A 17 -7.95 -1.60 -4.95
N ALA A 18 -7.96 -0.68 -5.92
CA ALA A 18 -6.98 0.43 -5.99
C ALA A 18 -7.12 1.40 -4.82
N GLN A 19 -8.35 1.64 -4.34
CA GLN A 19 -8.59 2.40 -3.11
C GLN A 19 -8.07 1.64 -1.87
N THR A 20 -8.27 0.33 -1.81
CA THR A 20 -7.81 -0.49 -0.68
C THR A 20 -6.28 -0.49 -0.58
N GLU A 21 -5.58 -0.64 -1.70
CA GLU A 21 -4.11 -0.58 -1.73
C GLU A 21 -3.58 0.79 -1.30
N ALA A 22 -4.17 1.88 -1.80
CA ALA A 22 -3.74 3.22 -1.44
C ALA A 22 -3.93 3.51 0.06
N VAL A 23 -5.02 3.03 0.67
CA VAL A 23 -5.27 3.11 2.12
C VAL A 23 -4.25 2.27 2.88
N ALA A 24 -4.07 1.01 2.49
CA ALA A 24 -3.11 0.11 3.11
C ALA A 24 -1.69 0.70 3.09
N ARG A 25 -1.28 1.27 1.96
CA ARG A 25 0.01 1.96 1.81
C ARG A 25 0.15 3.13 2.75
N ARG A 26 -0.87 3.99 2.89
CA ARG A 26 -0.80 5.12 3.83
C ARG A 26 -0.68 4.66 5.27
N GLU A 27 -1.53 3.73 5.70
CA GLU A 27 -1.57 3.24 7.08
C GLU A 27 -0.25 2.53 7.44
N CYS A 28 0.25 1.65 6.57
CA CYS A 28 1.53 0.99 6.78
C CYS A 28 2.70 1.98 6.84
N LEU A 29 2.80 2.90 5.88
CA LEU A 29 3.85 3.93 5.90
C LEU A 29 3.74 4.86 7.11
N GLN A 30 2.54 5.09 7.62
CA GLN A 30 2.35 5.86 8.84
C GLN A 30 2.84 5.08 10.07
N ALA A 31 2.48 3.80 10.19
CA ALA A 31 2.95 2.94 11.27
C ALA A 31 4.49 2.80 11.26
N ILE A 32 5.09 2.63 10.08
CA ILE A 32 6.55 2.60 9.89
C ILE A 32 7.20 3.90 10.37
N ARG A 33 6.61 5.06 10.05
CA ARG A 33 7.10 6.35 10.53
C ARG A 33 6.97 6.52 12.05
N GLN A 34 5.95 5.91 12.66
CA GLN A 34 5.78 5.89 14.12
C GLN A 34 6.84 5.03 14.82
N GLN A 35 7.39 4.02 14.15
CA GLN A 35 8.55 3.22 14.62
C GLN A 35 9.89 3.97 14.52
N GLY A 36 9.90 5.24 14.09
CA GLY A 36 11.11 6.04 13.94
C GLY A 36 11.81 5.91 12.58
N VAL A 37 11.30 5.06 11.69
CA VAL A 37 11.83 4.90 10.32
C VAL A 37 11.36 6.08 9.46
N ARG A 38 12.21 7.09 9.34
CA ARG A 38 11.95 8.35 8.59
C ARG A 38 12.96 8.55 7.48
N GLY A 39 12.54 9.23 6.41
CA GLY A 39 13.40 9.55 5.26
C GLY A 39 13.57 8.41 4.25
N TYR A 40 13.20 7.18 4.59
CA TYR A 40 13.25 6.06 3.66
C TYR A 40 12.25 6.22 2.52
N ALA A 41 12.70 5.98 1.30
CA ALA A 41 11.87 5.87 0.11
C ALA A 41 11.35 4.44 -0.04
N LEU A 42 10.11 4.29 -0.51
CA LEU A 42 9.50 2.99 -0.72
C LEU A 42 10.06 2.34 -1.99
N ASP A 43 10.61 1.14 -1.85
CA ASP A 43 11.17 0.32 -2.94
C ASP A 43 10.30 -0.92 -3.16
N ASN A 44 9.84 -1.13 -4.40
CA ASN A 44 9.11 -2.33 -4.81
C ASN A 44 7.98 -2.79 -3.85
N PRO A 45 7.02 -1.91 -3.47
CA PRO A 45 5.91 -2.33 -2.63
C PRO A 45 5.02 -3.33 -3.37
N ARG A 46 4.63 -4.39 -2.68
CA ARG A 46 3.70 -5.41 -3.14
C ARG A 46 2.53 -5.49 -2.19
N PHE A 47 1.35 -5.26 -2.75
CA PHE A 47 0.09 -5.44 -2.06
C PHE A 47 -0.45 -6.83 -2.36
N ALA A 48 -0.82 -7.55 -1.31
CA ALA A 48 -1.48 -8.85 -1.40
C ALA A 48 -2.76 -8.80 -0.56
N ARG A 49 -3.88 -9.26 -1.12
CA ARG A 49 -5.14 -9.40 -0.39
C ARG A 49 -5.45 -10.87 -0.25
N ALA A 50 -5.65 -11.34 0.98
CA ALA A 50 -5.94 -12.73 1.30
C ALA A 50 -7.21 -12.79 2.15
N GLY A 51 -8.34 -13.08 1.49
CA GLY A 51 -9.65 -13.09 2.14
C GLY A 51 -9.99 -11.74 2.76
N ASP A 52 -10.16 -11.75 4.09
CA ASP A 52 -10.47 -10.56 4.90
C ASP A 52 -9.24 -9.75 5.32
N ALA A 53 -8.03 -10.25 5.07
CA ALA A 53 -6.79 -9.55 5.40
C ALA A 53 -6.16 -8.94 4.14
N ALA A 54 -5.42 -7.85 4.36
CA ALA A 54 -4.52 -7.28 3.37
C ALA A 54 -3.11 -7.27 3.93
N ALA A 55 -2.11 -7.39 3.07
CA ALA A 55 -0.72 -7.29 3.42
C ALA A 55 -0.02 -6.38 2.42
N LEU A 56 0.87 -5.55 2.94
CA LEU A 56 1.77 -4.73 2.15
C LEU A 56 3.20 -5.06 2.57
N THR A 57 3.94 -5.63 1.65
CA THR A 57 5.35 -5.98 1.82
C THR A 57 6.19 -5.16 0.87
N GLY A 58 7.43 -4.85 1.22
CA GLY A 58 8.34 -4.19 0.29
C GLY A 58 9.65 -3.79 0.95
N GLY A 59 10.44 -3.04 0.20
CA GLY A 59 11.66 -2.42 0.67
C GLY A 59 11.45 -0.96 1.05
N LEU A 60 12.34 -0.47 1.89
CA LEU A 60 12.54 0.91 2.28
C LEU A 60 14.02 1.20 2.09
N VAL A 61 14.36 2.21 1.29
CA VAL A 61 15.74 2.57 0.98
C VAL A 61 16.05 3.99 1.44
N LEU A 62 17.19 4.19 2.07
CA LEU A 62 17.72 5.48 2.49
C LEU A 62 19.22 5.52 2.18
N GLY A 63 19.58 6.07 1.03
CA GLY A 63 20.97 6.04 0.54
C GLY A 63 21.46 4.60 0.37
N ALA A 64 22.50 4.22 1.12
CA ALA A 64 23.03 2.85 1.14
C ALA A 64 22.31 1.91 2.14
N SER A 65 21.42 2.45 2.99
CA SER A 65 20.64 1.64 3.94
C SER A 65 19.40 1.09 3.27
N ARG A 66 19.13 -0.20 3.49
CA ARG A 66 17.88 -0.86 3.07
C ARG A 66 17.24 -1.49 4.30
N LEU A 67 15.92 -1.43 4.35
CA LEU A 67 15.06 -2.17 5.28
C LEU A 67 14.00 -2.86 4.44
N ASP A 68 13.59 -4.06 4.83
CA ASP A 68 12.39 -4.68 4.32
C ASP A 68 11.29 -4.51 5.38
N PHE A 69 10.07 -4.34 4.92
CA PHE A 69 8.90 -4.25 5.79
C PHE A 69 7.83 -5.23 5.33
N SER A 70 7.11 -5.77 6.30
CA SER A 70 5.90 -6.54 6.11
C SER A 70 4.83 -5.98 7.03
N CYS A 71 3.76 -5.47 6.44
CA CYS A 71 2.67 -4.85 7.15
C CYS A 71 1.38 -5.58 6.84
N THR A 72 0.70 -6.08 7.86
CA THR A 72 -0.59 -6.76 7.74
C THR A 72 -1.70 -5.84 8.22
N LEU A 73 -2.81 -5.82 7.49
CA LEU A 73 -4.00 -5.04 7.80
C LEU A 73 -5.24 -5.94 7.92
N ASP A 74 -6.13 -5.56 8.82
CA ASP A 74 -7.45 -6.16 8.92
C ASP A 74 -8.39 -5.74 7.79
N ARG A 75 -9.61 -6.31 7.79
CA ARG A 75 -10.67 -5.99 6.84
C ARG A 75 -11.13 -4.52 6.86
N ARG A 76 -10.79 -3.77 7.91
CA ARG A 76 -11.09 -2.34 8.08
C ARG A 76 -9.93 -1.47 7.61
N GLY A 77 -8.84 -2.07 7.11
CA GLY A 77 -7.64 -1.36 6.67
C GLY A 77 -6.78 -0.86 7.83
N LYS A 78 -6.91 -1.43 9.03
CA LYS A 78 -6.07 -1.10 10.19
C LYS A 78 -4.89 -2.04 10.28
N VAL A 79 -3.70 -1.48 10.52
CA VAL A 79 -2.48 -2.26 10.73
C VAL A 79 -2.64 -3.12 11.97
N THR A 80 -2.58 -4.43 11.80
CA THR A 80 -2.62 -5.43 12.87
C THR A 80 -1.24 -5.92 13.24
N ASP A 81 -0.33 -5.96 12.27
CA ASP A 81 1.04 -6.41 12.45
C ASP A 81 1.97 -5.61 11.54
N LEU A 82 3.14 -5.25 12.06
CA LEU A 82 4.18 -4.56 11.31
C LEU A 82 5.55 -5.11 11.72
N VAL A 83 6.21 -5.75 10.78
CA VAL A 83 7.57 -6.28 10.92
C VAL A 83 8.51 -5.45 10.06
N LEU A 84 9.61 -5.01 10.66
CA LEU A 84 10.70 -4.32 10.00
C LEU A 84 11.96 -5.16 10.16
N THR A 85 12.60 -5.51 9.05
CA THR A 85 13.82 -6.33 9.05
C THR A 85 14.90 -5.64 8.24
N THR A 86 16.12 -5.60 8.76
CA THR A 86 17.29 -5.30 7.93
C THR A 86 17.55 -6.49 7.01
N PRO A 87 17.59 -6.30 5.68
CA PRO A 87 18.02 -7.36 4.77
C PRO A 87 19.44 -7.81 5.14
N PRO A 88 19.76 -9.10 4.96
CA PRO A 88 21.10 -9.59 5.25
C PRO A 88 22.11 -8.81 4.42
N ALA A 89 23.17 -8.33 5.07
CA ALA A 89 24.33 -7.77 4.38
C ALA A 89 24.88 -8.86 3.45
N ARG A 90 24.77 -8.64 2.14
CA ARG A 90 25.39 -9.50 1.13
C ARG A 90 26.87 -9.21 1.03
#